data_AF-A0A5D8ZE96-F1
#
_entry.id   AF-A0A5D8ZE96-F1
#
_cell.length_a   1.000
_cell.length_b   1.000
_cell.length_c   1.000
_cell.angle_alpha   90.00
_cell.angle_beta   90.00
_cell.angle_gamma   90.00
#
_symmetry.space_group_name_H-M   'P 1'
#
loop_
_entity.id
_entity.type
_entity.pdbx_description
1 polymer ?
#
loop_
_entity_poly.entity_id
_entity_poly.type
_entity_poly.pdbx_seq_one_letter_code
_entity_poly.pdbx_strand_id
1 'polypeptide(L)'
;MSELLILGVIVAIVLLFFNREWIKSRFFPEPQKNYTIDDQFNSDKREREKEIDRLLSKMGKNGVNDLSEKDRKRLDELSKM
;
A
#
# COMPACT_ATOMS: atom_id res chain seq x y z
N MET A 1 -9.11 42.78 -31.46
CA MET A 1 -8.28 42.77 -30.22
C MET A 1 -8.91 41.90 -29.14
N SER A 2 -10.18 42.11 -28.79
CA SER A 2 -10.88 41.35 -27.74
C SER A 2 -11.11 39.86 -28.08
N GLU A 3 -11.36 39.51 -29.34
CA GLU A 3 -11.56 38.11 -29.76
C GLU A 3 -10.31 37.24 -29.57
N LEU A 4 -9.12 37.80 -29.84
CA LEU A 4 -7.85 37.10 -29.61
C LEU A 4 -7.59 36.89 -28.11
N LEU A 5 -8.00 37.84 -27.26
CA LEU A 5 -7.92 37.69 -25.81
C LEU A 5 -8.88 36.61 -25.30
N ILE A 6 -10.11 36.58 -25.80
CA ILE A 6 -11.10 35.56 -25.45
C ILE A 6 -10.62 34.18 -25.89
N LEU A 7 -10.07 34.07 -27.10
CA LEU A 7 -9.54 32.82 -27.63
C LEU A 7 -8.32 32.35 -26.83
N GLY A 8 -7.43 33.26 -26.42
CA GLY A 8 -6.31 32.97 -25.54
C GLY A 8 -6.74 32.43 -24.17
N VAL A 9 -7.79 33.02 -23.58
CA VAL A 9 -8.35 32.55 -22.30
C VAL A 9 -8.98 31.17 -22.43
N ILE A 10 -9.72 30.90 -23.50
CA ILE A 10 -10.32 29.58 -23.74
C ILE A 10 -9.23 28.51 -23.90
N VAL A 11 -8.17 28.80 -24.67
CA VAL A 11 -7.04 27.88 -24.84
C VAL A 11 -6.34 27.64 -23.50
N ALA A 12 -6.13 28.67 -22.69
CA ALA A 12 -5.55 28.52 -21.36
C ALA A 12 -6.41 27.64 -20.44
N ILE A 13 -7.74 27.81 -20.46
CA ILE A 13 -8.68 26.99 -19.67
C ILE A 13 -8.65 25.53 -20.14
N VAL A 14 -8.63 25.28 -21.45
CA VAL A 14 -8.56 23.92 -22.01
C VAL A 14 -7.25 23.24 -21.60
N LEU A 15 -6.11 23.94 -21.73
CA LEU A 15 -4.81 23.41 -21.31
C LEU A 15 -4.77 23.13 -19.80
N LEU A 16 -5.34 24.00 -18.97
CA LEU A 16 -5.47 23.78 -17.54
C LEU A 16 -6.34 22.56 -17.21
N PHE A 17 -7.45 22.36 -17.94
CA PHE A 17 -8.34 21.22 -17.72
C PHE A 17 -7.68 19.89 -18.08
N PHE A 18 -6.98 19.81 -19.21
CA PHE A 18 -6.28 18.59 -19.63
C PHE A 18 -5.05 18.31 -18.77
N ASN A 19 -4.32 19.34 -18.36
CA ASN A 19 -3.12 19.19 -17.52
C ASN A 19 -3.44 19.23 -16.01
N ARG A 20 -4.71 19.17 -15.61
CA ARG A 20 -5.13 19.29 -14.21
C ARG A 20 -4.47 18.26 -13.29
N GLU A 21 -4.29 17.02 -13.77
CA GLU A 21 -3.69 15.93 -12.98
C GLU A 21 -2.17 16.13 -12.82
N TRP A 22 -1.50 16.67 -13.85
CA TRP A 22 -0.08 17.03 -13.79
C TRP A 22 0.15 18.22 -12.85
N ILE A 23 -0.72 19.23 -12.88
CA ILE A 23 -0.67 20.38 -11.98
C ILE A 23 -0.94 19.92 -10.54
N LYS A 24 -1.97 19.09 -10.32
CA LYS A 24 -2.32 18.58 -9.00
C LYS A 24 -1.17 17.76 -8.39
N SER A 25 -0.56 16.85 -9.15
CA SER A 25 0.57 16.04 -8.67
C SER A 25 1.85 16.85 -8.41
N ARG A 26 2.08 17.95 -9.14
CA ARG A 26 3.28 18.80 -8.95
C ARG A 26 3.14 19.83 -7.84
N PHE A 27 1.95 20.41 -7.65
CA PHE A 27 1.71 21.43 -6.62
C PHE A 27 1.16 20.85 -5.31
N PHE A 28 0.44 19.74 -5.38
CA PHE A 28 -0.05 18.97 -4.24
C PHE A 28 0.42 17.53 -4.41
N PRO A 29 1.73 17.24 -4.21
CA PRO A 29 2.14 15.86 -4.08
C PRO A 29 1.21 15.23 -3.04
N GLU A 30 0.55 14.12 -3.41
CA GLU A 30 -0.27 13.38 -2.45
C GLU A 30 0.55 13.25 -1.18
N PRO A 31 -0.02 13.59 0.00
CA PRO A 31 0.73 13.45 1.23
C PRO A 31 1.21 12.02 1.22
N GLN A 32 2.53 11.84 1.05
CA GLN A 32 3.14 10.54 1.15
C GLN A 32 2.55 10.00 2.43
N LYS A 33 1.80 8.90 2.34
CA LYS A 33 1.14 8.33 3.51
C LYS A 33 2.29 8.19 4.50
N ASN A 34 2.33 9.07 5.49
CA ASN A 34 3.31 9.07 6.53
C ASN A 34 2.91 7.87 7.36
N TYR A 35 3.16 6.67 6.84
CA TYR A 35 3.24 5.47 7.63
C TYR A 35 4.29 5.84 8.65
N THR A 36 3.81 6.16 9.84
CA THR A 36 4.72 6.38 10.95
C THR A 36 5.45 5.06 11.12
N ILE A 37 6.70 5.05 11.61
CA ILE A 37 7.43 3.80 11.88
C ILE A 37 6.54 2.80 12.66
N ASP A 38 5.64 3.33 13.50
CA ASP A 38 4.60 2.60 14.21
C ASP A 38 3.55 1.92 13.31
N ASP A 39 3.07 2.59 12.26
CA ASP A 39 2.11 2.00 11.31
C ASP A 39 2.73 0.84 10.53
N GLN A 40 4.01 0.99 10.15
CA GLN A 40 4.78 -0.08 9.50
C GLN A 40 5.01 -1.24 10.47
N PHE A 41 5.36 -0.96 11.72
CA PHE A 41 5.51 -2.00 12.74
C PHE A 41 4.20 -2.74 13.01
N ASN A 42 3.07 -2.02 13.04
CA ASN A 42 1.75 -2.58 13.22
C ASN A 42 1.30 -3.41 12.01
N SER A 43 1.59 -2.96 10.78
CA SER A 43 1.31 -3.75 9.57
C SER A 43 2.12 -5.03 9.54
N ASP A 44 3.40 -4.95 9.87
CA ASP A 44 4.31 -6.10 9.85
C ASP A 44 3.93 -7.10 10.95
N LYS A 45 3.58 -6.61 12.15
CA LYS A 45 3.05 -7.46 13.23
C LYS A 45 1.79 -8.19 12.78
N ARG A 46 0.86 -7.46 12.16
CA ARG A 46 -0.40 -8.04 11.68
C ARG A 46 -0.20 -9.03 10.53
N GLU A 47 0.79 -8.80 9.67
CA GLU A 47 1.14 -9.74 8.61
C GLU A 47 1.75 -11.03 9.17
N ARG A 48 2.66 -10.92 10.15
CA ARG A 48 3.20 -12.08 10.89
C ARG A 48 2.11 -12.88 11.57
N GLU A 49 1.18 -12.22 12.28
CA GLU A 49 0.06 -12.89 12.94
C GLU A 49 -0.82 -13.65 11.94
N LYS A 50 -1.08 -13.08 10.77
CA LYS A 50 -1.82 -13.77 9.69
C LYS A 50 -1.05 -14.95 9.12
N GLU A 51 0.27 -14.85 8.99
CA GLU A 51 1.10 -15.96 8.53
C GLU A 51 1.10 -17.11 9.54
N ILE A 52 1.23 -16.80 10.83
CA ILE A 52 1.09 -17.77 11.92
C ILE A 52 -0.29 -18.41 11.87
N ASP A 53 -1.37 -17.62 11.81
CA ASP A 53 -2.74 -18.16 11.78
C ASP A 53 -2.98 -19.07 10.57
N ARG A 54 -2.44 -18.72 9.39
CA ARG A 54 -2.46 -19.60 8.22
C ARG A 54 -1.71 -20.91 8.47
N LEU A 55 -0.55 -20.87 9.10
CA LEU A 55 0.21 -22.07 9.46
C LEU A 55 -0.56 -22.89 10.50
N LEU A 56 -1.10 -22.28 11.55
CA LEU A 56 -1.94 -22.94 12.55
C LEU A 56 -3.21 -23.54 11.94
N SER A 57 -3.82 -22.89 10.95
CA SER A 57 -5.03 -23.39 10.27
C SER A 57 -4.78 -24.66 9.45
N LYS A 58 -3.53 -24.88 9.00
CA LYS A 58 -3.12 -26.14 8.37
C LYS A 58 -2.96 -27.27 9.39
N MET A 59 -2.76 -26.94 10.67
CA MET A 59 -2.71 -27.93 11.75
C MET A 59 -4.12 -28.35 12.13
N GLY A 60 -4.41 -29.63 11.88
CA GLY A 60 -5.67 -30.24 12.24
C GLY A 60 -5.50 -31.10 13.49
N LYS A 61 -5.84 -32.38 13.35
CA LYS A 61 -5.81 -33.34 14.46
C LYS A 61 -4.41 -33.87 14.77
N ASN A 62 -3.46 -33.79 13.84
CA ASN A 62 -2.08 -34.28 14.06
C ASN A 62 -1.10 -33.16 14.46
N GLY A 63 -1.60 -31.94 14.68
CA GLY A 63 -0.84 -30.81 15.18
C GLY A 63 0.32 -30.46 14.25
N VAL A 64 1.53 -30.29 14.80
CA VAL A 64 2.74 -29.94 14.04
C VAL A 64 3.05 -30.98 12.97
N ASN A 65 2.53 -32.22 13.08
CA ASN A 65 2.73 -33.24 12.06
C ASN A 65 2.01 -33.01 10.74
N ASP A 66 0.97 -32.18 10.75
CA ASP A 66 0.25 -31.75 9.53
C ASP A 66 1.02 -30.66 8.76
N LEU A 67 2.07 -30.06 9.36
CA LEU A 67 2.92 -29.07 8.72
C LEU A 67 4.08 -29.71 7.97
N SER A 68 4.32 -29.19 6.76
CA SER A 68 5.54 -29.49 6.00
C SER A 68 6.79 -29.07 6.77
N GLU A 69 7.94 -29.70 6.52
CA GLU A 69 9.20 -29.32 7.20
C GLU A 69 9.55 -27.84 7.01
N LYS A 70 9.20 -27.27 5.85
CA LYS A 70 9.36 -25.85 5.55
C LYS A 70 8.43 -24.98 6.41
N ASP A 71 7.16 -25.37 6.51
CA ASP A 71 6.16 -24.67 7.35
C ASP A 71 6.53 -24.73 8.83
N ARG A 72 7.09 -25.86 9.31
CA ARG A 72 7.59 -25.99 10.69
C ARG A 72 8.76 -25.06 10.97
N LYS A 73 9.75 -25.00 10.07
CA LYS A 73 10.88 -24.07 10.20
C LYS A 73 10.39 -22.63 10.23
N ARG A 74 9.43 -22.28 9.36
CA ARG A 74 8.86 -20.94 9.30
C ARG A 74 8.09 -20.57 10.56
N LEU A 75 7.33 -21.51 11.12
CA LEU A 75 6.61 -21.31 12.38
C LEU A 75 7.59 -21.12 13.56
N ASP A 76 8.69 -21.88 13.62
CA ASP A 76 9.71 -21.75 14.67
C ASP A 76 10.46 -20.40 14.58
N GLU A 77 10.73 -19.92 13.36
CA GLU A 77 11.29 -18.58 13.12
C GLU A 77 10.32 -17.47 13.58
N LEU A 78 9.04 -17.58 13.20
CA LEU A 78 8.01 -16.60 13.55
C LEU A 78 7.66 -16.60 15.04
N SER A 79 7.83 -17.72 15.74
CA SER A 79 7.53 -17.86 17.17
C SER A 79 8.64 -17.35 18.09
N LYS A 80 9.86 -17.16 17.59
CA LYS A 80 11.04 -16.75 18.38
C LYS A 80 11.31 -15.25 18.35
N MET A 81 10.66 -14.51 17.45
CA MET A 81 10.74 -13.04 17.33
C MET A 81 9.68 -12.37 18.19
#